data_AF-A0A1I5URR2-F1
#
_entry.id   AF-A0A1I5URR2-F1
#
_cell.length_a   1.000
_cell.length_b   1.000
_cell.length_c   1.000
_cell.angle_alpha   90.00
_cell.angle_beta   90.00
_cell.angle_gamma   90.00
#
_symmetry.space_group_name_H-M   'P 1'
#
loop_
_entity.id
_entity.type
_entity.pdbx_description
1 polymer ?
#
loop_
_entity_poly.entity_id
_entity_poly.type
_entity_poly.pdbx_seq_one_letter_code
_entity_poly.pdbx_strand_id
1 'polypeptide(L)'
;MYFNPGSGKTATIQPMRNLILIPAVLLFIFSGSPKHSFEKQRLGIAYDFQKEPFVHSDSIPQSCITQSEAESILGQSARLSEKSSTMKETILQCKCTYTAISEDAKTRKTGKLYYMFEKYKDESSARKVFTDILTQNLRGASLDILQVTGCESFSHTDSLNFYLILARKGNKMLRFKVNRLTSKTSPDAMIKVAKSIISSL
;
A
#
# COMPACT_ATOMS: atom_id res chain seq x y z
N MET A 1 -39.24 -69.87 10.56
CA MET A 1 -39.71 -68.79 11.45
C MET A 1 -38.51 -68.20 12.18
N TYR A 2 -38.33 -66.89 12.03
CA TYR A 2 -37.43 -65.95 12.72
C TYR A 2 -35.95 -66.31 12.94
N PHE A 3 -35.10 -65.85 12.02
CA PHE A 3 -33.70 -65.50 12.29
C PHE A 3 -33.59 -63.97 12.39
N ASN A 4 -32.98 -63.51 13.48
CA ASN A 4 -32.64 -62.12 13.77
C ASN A 4 -31.12 -62.02 13.85
N PRO A 5 -30.46 -61.14 13.07
CA PRO A 5 -29.13 -60.66 13.42
C PRO A 5 -29.07 -59.13 13.51
N GLY A 6 -28.96 -58.64 14.74
CA GLY A 6 -27.74 -57.98 15.22
C GLY A 6 -27.32 -56.67 14.54
N SER A 7 -27.57 -55.57 15.25
CA SER A 7 -27.20 -54.20 14.94
C SER A 7 -25.69 -53.96 14.88
N GLY A 8 -25.18 -53.59 13.68
CA GLY A 8 -23.87 -52.99 13.51
C GLY A 8 -23.89 -51.50 13.88
N LYS A 9 -23.23 -51.13 14.99
CA LYS A 9 -22.93 -49.73 15.31
C LYS A 9 -21.61 -49.34 14.66
N THR A 10 -21.65 -48.59 13.57
CA THR A 10 -20.48 -47.90 13.00
C THR A 10 -20.22 -46.62 13.79
N ALA A 11 -19.07 -46.55 14.46
CA ALA A 11 -18.58 -45.34 15.11
C ALA A 11 -17.98 -44.39 14.07
N THR A 12 -18.65 -43.26 13.84
CA THR A 12 -18.15 -42.17 13.00
C THR A 12 -17.18 -41.31 13.81
N ILE A 13 -15.89 -41.40 13.50
CA ILE A 13 -14.85 -40.52 14.07
C ILE A 13 -14.88 -39.21 13.26
N GLN A 14 -15.35 -38.13 13.87
CA GLN A 14 -15.15 -36.78 13.33
C GLN A 14 -13.77 -36.24 13.75
N PRO A 15 -12.95 -35.75 12.80
CA PRO A 15 -11.72 -35.05 13.18
C PRO A 15 -12.07 -33.65 13.69
N MET A 16 -11.75 -33.38 14.96
CA MET A 16 -11.75 -32.02 15.52
C MET A 16 -10.71 -31.18 14.78
N ARG A 17 -11.19 -30.27 13.93
CA ARG A 17 -10.37 -29.18 13.39
C ARG A 17 -10.27 -28.10 14.48
N ASN A 18 -9.16 -28.10 15.20
CA ASN A 18 -8.73 -26.98 16.03
C ASN A 18 -8.49 -25.76 15.12
N LEU A 19 -9.51 -24.91 15.00
CA LEU A 19 -9.41 -23.61 14.36
C LEU A 19 -8.74 -22.66 15.37
N ILE A 20 -7.41 -22.58 15.33
CA ILE A 20 -6.66 -21.55 16.06
C ILE A 20 -6.95 -20.23 15.35
N LEU A 21 -7.90 -19.47 15.92
CA LEU A 21 -8.18 -18.10 15.53
C LEU A 21 -7.01 -17.23 16.03
N ILE A 22 -6.02 -16.97 15.17
CA ILE A 22 -5.01 -15.95 15.45
C ILE A 22 -5.65 -14.60 15.14
N PRO A 23 -5.87 -13.69 16.11
CA PRO A 23 -6.33 -12.36 15.81
C PRO A 23 -5.17 -11.55 15.24
N ALA A 24 -4.98 -11.60 13.92
CA ALA A 24 -4.14 -10.63 13.21
C ALA A 24 -4.90 -9.30 13.09
N VAL A 25 -5.10 -8.63 14.22
CA VAL A 25 -5.51 -7.22 14.25
C VAL A 25 -4.25 -6.38 13.98
N LEU A 26 -3.88 -6.27 12.71
CA LEU A 26 -2.90 -5.28 12.27
C LEU A 26 -3.66 -3.98 11.94
N LEU A 27 -4.03 -3.27 13.00
CA LEU A 27 -4.59 -1.92 12.92
C LEU A 27 -3.46 -0.97 12.47
N PHE A 28 -3.30 -0.77 11.16
CA PHE A 28 -2.50 0.33 10.64
C PHE A 28 -3.24 1.64 10.90
N ILE A 29 -3.02 2.20 12.09
CA ILE A 29 -3.31 3.61 12.33
C ILE A 29 -2.31 4.41 11.49
N PHE A 30 -2.82 5.27 10.62
CA PHE A 30 -2.06 6.31 9.92
C PHE A 30 -1.57 7.42 10.88
N SER A 31 -1.11 7.09 12.09
CA SER A 31 -0.66 8.09 13.07
C SER A 31 0.70 7.74 13.65
N GLY A 32 1.61 8.72 13.55
CA GLY A 32 2.75 8.81 14.44
C GLY A 32 3.99 8.10 13.93
N SER A 33 4.92 8.90 13.38
CA SER A 33 6.33 8.53 13.39
C SER A 33 6.73 8.12 14.82
N PRO A 34 7.43 7.00 15.05
CA PRO A 34 7.97 6.69 16.35
C PRO A 34 8.97 7.79 16.73
N LYS A 35 8.68 8.55 17.80
CA LYS A 35 9.68 9.39 18.46
C LYS A 35 10.62 8.46 19.21
N HIS A 36 11.61 7.90 18.52
CA HIS A 36 12.75 7.30 19.17
C HIS A 36 13.62 8.44 19.70
N SER A 37 13.50 8.75 20.99
CA SER A 37 14.43 9.62 21.69
C SER A 37 15.76 8.87 21.81
N PHE A 38 16.64 9.08 20.83
CA PHE A 38 18.05 8.74 20.96
C PHE A 38 18.70 9.86 21.77
N GLU A 39 18.94 9.60 23.04
CA GLU A 39 19.76 10.45 23.89
C GLU A 39 21.21 10.34 23.43
N LYS A 40 21.58 11.23 22.50
CA LYS A 40 22.93 11.35 21.97
C LYS A 40 23.78 12.10 22.98
N GLN A 41 24.70 11.38 23.62
CA GLN A 41 25.81 11.99 24.35
C GLN A 41 26.54 13.00 23.45
N ARG A 42 26.66 14.22 23.97
CA ARG A 42 27.33 15.35 23.35
C ARG A 42 28.82 15.07 23.21
N LEU A 43 29.29 14.94 21.97
CA LEU A 43 30.65 15.33 21.59
C LEU A 43 30.50 16.43 20.54
N GLY A 44 30.85 17.64 20.97
CA GLY A 44 30.72 18.86 20.19
C GLY A 44 31.69 18.86 19.02
N ILE A 45 31.13 18.75 17.82
CA ILE A 45 31.76 19.26 16.61
C ILE A 45 30.67 20.06 15.91
N ALA A 46 30.77 21.38 16.00
CA ALA A 46 29.88 22.31 15.31
C ALA A 46 30.21 22.24 13.81
N TYR A 47 29.50 21.36 13.09
CA TYR A 47 29.49 21.39 11.64
C TYR A 47 28.46 22.43 11.20
N ASP A 48 28.94 23.56 10.73
CA ASP A 48 28.15 24.60 10.10
C ASP A 48 27.73 24.09 8.70
N PHE A 49 26.66 23.30 8.67
CA PHE A 49 26.12 22.72 7.44
C PHE A 49 25.33 23.81 6.71
N GLN A 50 26.01 24.56 5.85
CA GLN A 50 25.37 25.49 4.92
C GLN A 50 24.32 24.72 4.11
N LYS A 51 23.04 25.00 4.38
CA LYS A 51 21.90 24.53 3.58
C LYS A 51 21.94 25.27 2.25
N GLU A 52 22.70 24.74 1.30
CA GLU A 52 22.54 25.07 -0.12
C GLU A 52 21.07 24.84 -0.51
N PRO A 53 20.36 25.84 -1.06
CA PRO A 53 18.98 25.69 -1.48
C PRO A 53 18.93 24.71 -2.64
N PHE A 54 18.24 23.59 -2.44
CA PHE A 54 18.05 22.55 -3.44
C PHE A 54 17.15 23.06 -4.56
N VAL A 55 17.72 23.80 -5.52
CA VAL A 55 17.04 24.26 -6.73
C VAL A 55 17.23 23.20 -7.80
N HIS A 56 16.29 22.26 -7.91
CA HIS A 56 16.17 21.42 -9.09
C HIS A 56 14.95 21.84 -9.90
N SER A 57 15.20 22.63 -10.95
CA SER A 57 14.25 22.96 -12.01
C SER A 57 14.22 21.83 -13.05
N ASP A 58 13.69 20.68 -12.65
CA ASP A 58 13.12 19.74 -13.60
C ASP A 58 11.64 19.71 -13.29
N SER A 59 10.79 20.05 -14.26
CA SER A 59 9.33 20.05 -14.14
C SER A 59 8.85 18.70 -13.60
N ILE A 60 8.65 18.62 -12.30
CA ILE A 60 8.24 17.40 -11.60
C ILE A 60 6.87 17.03 -12.18
N PRO A 61 6.60 15.77 -12.54
CA PRO A 61 5.22 15.29 -12.65
C PRO A 61 4.66 15.24 -11.21
N GLN A 62 4.33 16.42 -10.72
CA GLN A 62 3.92 16.76 -9.35
C GLN A 62 2.40 16.67 -9.21
N SER A 63 1.76 15.97 -10.14
CA SER A 63 0.33 15.88 -10.21
C SER A 63 -0.13 14.58 -9.56
N CYS A 64 -1.27 14.68 -8.89
CA CYS A 64 -2.11 13.53 -8.68
C CYS A 64 -2.38 12.83 -10.01
N ILE A 65 -2.79 11.56 -9.94
CA ILE A 65 -3.45 10.91 -11.08
C ILE A 65 -4.68 11.71 -11.51
N THR A 66 -5.13 11.50 -12.74
CA THR A 66 -6.36 12.11 -13.22
C THR A 66 -7.58 11.55 -12.50
N GLN A 67 -8.67 12.31 -12.51
CA GLN A 67 -9.95 11.85 -11.99
C GLN A 67 -10.41 10.55 -12.67
N SER A 68 -10.26 10.46 -14.00
CA SER A 68 -10.64 9.27 -14.78
C SER A 68 -9.81 8.05 -14.39
N GLU A 69 -8.50 8.20 -14.16
CA GLU A 69 -7.66 7.10 -13.66
C GLU A 69 -8.12 6.63 -12.28
N ALA A 70 -8.42 7.55 -11.36
CA ALA A 70 -8.93 7.20 -10.03
C ALA A 70 -10.27 6.45 -10.10
N GLU A 71 -11.18 6.89 -10.96
CA GLU A 71 -12.47 6.25 -11.20
C GLU A 71 -12.34 4.87 -11.83
N SER A 72 -11.38 4.71 -12.76
CA SER A 72 -11.08 3.41 -13.37
C SER A 72 -10.58 2.39 -12.34
N ILE A 73 -9.79 2.84 -11.35
CA ILE A 73 -9.29 2.00 -10.26
C ILE A 73 -10.40 1.64 -9.28
N LEU A 74 -11.24 2.61 -8.90
CA LEU A 74 -12.34 2.38 -7.97
C LEU A 74 -13.55 1.68 -8.62
N GLY A 75 -13.60 1.66 -9.96
CA GLY A 75 -14.69 1.10 -10.77
C GLY A 75 -16.02 1.86 -10.64
N GLN A 76 -15.97 3.10 -10.17
CA GLN A 76 -17.13 3.98 -10.01
C GLN A 76 -16.69 5.43 -9.86
N SER A 77 -17.64 6.36 -10.00
CA SER A 77 -17.38 7.79 -9.82
C SER A 77 -16.79 8.09 -8.45
N ALA A 78 -15.82 9.00 -8.44
CA ALA A 78 -15.07 9.37 -7.26
C ALA A 78 -14.98 10.88 -7.14
N ARG A 79 -14.43 11.37 -6.03
CA ARG A 79 -14.04 12.76 -5.88
C ARG A 79 -12.67 12.85 -5.24
N LEU A 80 -11.84 13.77 -5.70
CA LEU A 80 -10.64 14.16 -5.00
C LEU A 80 -11.04 14.80 -3.66
N SER A 81 -10.76 14.12 -2.55
CA SER A 81 -11.11 14.58 -1.21
C SER A 81 -9.94 15.26 -0.50
N GLU A 82 -8.70 14.90 -0.84
CA GLU A 82 -7.51 15.50 -0.25
C GLU A 82 -6.42 15.62 -1.30
N LYS A 83 -5.69 16.75 -1.28
CA LYS A 83 -4.48 16.96 -2.07
C LYS A 83 -3.49 17.73 -1.21
N SER A 84 -2.26 17.25 -1.13
CA SER A 84 -1.19 17.97 -0.45
C SER A 84 0.15 17.74 -1.14
N SER A 85 1.02 18.73 -1.04
CA SER A 85 2.41 18.64 -1.45
C SER A 85 3.26 19.22 -0.34
N THR A 86 4.21 18.45 0.18
CA THR A 86 5.06 18.87 1.29
C THR A 86 6.51 18.50 1.00
N MET A 87 7.42 19.34 1.48
CA MET A 87 8.84 18.98 1.59
C MET A 87 9.08 18.55 3.03
N LYS A 88 9.37 17.27 3.25
CA LYS A 88 9.75 16.75 4.57
C LYS A 88 11.23 16.43 4.55
N GLU A 89 12.02 17.23 5.26
CA GLU A 89 13.48 17.17 5.28
C GLU A 89 14.07 17.33 3.86
N THR A 90 14.32 16.22 3.18
CA THR A 90 14.87 16.16 1.81
C THR A 90 14.00 15.34 0.86
N ILE A 91 12.77 15.05 1.29
CA ILE A 91 11.80 14.26 0.54
C ILE A 91 10.68 15.19 0.09
N LEU A 92 10.53 15.33 -1.22
CA LEU A 92 9.34 15.94 -1.79
C LEU A 92 8.25 14.87 -1.84
N GLN A 93 7.09 15.17 -1.26
CA GLN A 93 5.97 14.25 -1.16
C GLN A 93 4.71 14.91 -1.71
N CYS A 94 4.05 14.25 -2.66
CA CYS A 94 2.72 14.62 -3.15
C CYS A 94 1.73 13.52 -2.75
N LYS A 95 0.60 13.90 -2.14
CA LYS A 95 -0.47 12.97 -1.72
C LYS A 95 -1.79 13.40 -2.29
N CYS A 96 -2.56 12.42 -2.74
CA CYS A 96 -3.91 12.63 -3.24
C CYS A 96 -4.80 11.49 -2.75
N THR A 97 -5.98 11.84 -2.25
CA THR A 97 -6.98 10.88 -1.78
C THR A 97 -8.23 11.04 -2.63
N TYR A 98 -8.68 9.96 -3.26
CA TYR A 98 -9.94 9.89 -4.00
C TYR A 98 -10.91 9.02 -3.24
N THR A 99 -12.12 9.53 -3.01
CA THR A 99 -13.18 8.82 -2.31
C THR A 99 -14.31 8.52 -3.29
N ALA A 100 -14.75 7.28 -3.37
CA ALA A 100 -15.93 6.92 -4.16
C ALA A 100 -17.16 7.72 -3.69
N ILE A 101 -17.99 8.16 -4.64
CA ILE A 101 -19.18 8.99 -4.34
C ILE A 101 -20.26 8.16 -3.65
N SER A 102 -20.44 6.91 -4.06
CA SER A 102 -21.47 6.00 -3.55
C SER A 102 -20.88 4.82 -2.78
N GLU A 103 -21.62 4.35 -1.78
CA GLU A 103 -21.39 3.06 -1.16
C GLU A 103 -21.66 1.92 -2.17
N ASP A 104 -20.81 0.90 -2.17
CA ASP A 104 -21.00 -0.29 -2.99
C ASP A 104 -22.13 -1.15 -2.43
N ALA A 105 -23.16 -1.41 -3.24
CA ALA A 105 -24.35 -2.14 -2.80
C ALA A 105 -24.06 -3.56 -2.31
N LYS A 106 -23.07 -4.24 -2.92
CA LYS A 106 -22.71 -5.63 -2.59
C LYS A 106 -21.90 -5.72 -1.30
N THR A 107 -20.86 -4.91 -1.17
CA THR A 107 -19.95 -4.97 -0.02
C THR A 107 -20.34 -4.06 1.14
N ARG A 108 -21.28 -3.12 0.92
CA ARG A 108 -21.66 -2.04 1.86
C ARG A 108 -20.46 -1.19 2.30
N LYS A 109 -19.47 -1.03 1.41
CA LYS A 109 -18.25 -0.25 1.66
C LYS A 109 -18.14 0.93 0.69
N THR A 110 -17.59 2.03 1.17
CA THR A 110 -17.12 3.15 0.31
C THR A 110 -15.61 3.04 0.14
N GLY A 111 -15.17 2.76 -1.09
CA GLY A 111 -13.75 2.65 -1.44
C GLY A 111 -13.02 3.99 -1.36
N LYS A 112 -11.76 3.95 -0.92
CA LYS A 112 -10.86 5.11 -0.92
C LYS A 112 -9.53 4.73 -1.56
N LEU A 113 -9.13 5.49 -2.58
CA LEU A 113 -7.84 5.37 -3.23
C LEU A 113 -6.89 6.44 -2.69
N TYR A 114 -5.76 6.00 -2.15
CA TYR A 114 -4.65 6.84 -1.73
C TYR A 114 -3.55 6.72 -2.77
N TYR A 115 -3.14 7.87 -3.30
CA TYR A 115 -1.99 8.04 -4.17
C TYR A 115 -0.92 8.83 -3.44
N MET A 116 0.32 8.38 -3.53
CA MET A 116 1.47 9.11 -3.02
C MET A 116 2.66 8.97 -3.95
N PHE A 117 3.24 10.11 -4.30
CA PHE A 117 4.52 10.21 -5.01
C PHE A 117 5.56 10.80 -4.07
N GLU A 118 6.75 10.19 -4.03
CA GLU A 118 7.87 10.62 -3.20
C GLU A 118 9.13 10.73 -4.07
N LYS A 119 9.81 11.88 -4.03
CA LYS A 119 11.14 12.09 -4.62
C LYS A 119 12.13 12.31 -3.49
N TYR A 120 13.10 11.42 -3.40
CA TYR A 120 14.15 11.44 -2.39
C TYR A 120 15.37 12.19 -2.90
N LYS A 121 16.24 12.60 -1.97
CA LYS A 121 17.54 13.22 -2.29
C LYS A 121 18.38 12.35 -3.22
N ASP A 122 18.42 11.05 -2.95
CA ASP A 122 19.25 10.08 -3.66
C ASP A 122 18.55 8.72 -3.77
N GLU A 123 19.07 7.88 -4.66
CA GLU A 123 18.51 6.55 -4.92
C GLU A 123 18.65 5.59 -3.73
N SER A 124 19.74 5.69 -2.96
CA SER A 124 19.99 4.81 -1.82
C SER A 124 18.92 5.02 -0.74
N SER A 125 18.57 6.27 -0.46
CA SER A 125 17.49 6.66 0.44
C SER A 125 16.13 6.08 0.00
N ALA A 126 15.79 6.20 -1.29
CA ALA A 126 14.56 5.64 -1.84
C ALA A 126 14.53 4.11 -1.76
N ARG A 127 15.65 3.45 -2.11
CA ARG A 127 15.80 1.99 -2.08
C ARG A 127 15.69 1.45 -0.66
N LYS A 128 16.31 2.11 0.32
CA LYS A 128 16.20 1.72 1.73
C LYS A 128 14.74 1.72 2.18
N VAL A 129 14.00 2.80 1.91
CA VAL A 129 12.57 2.88 2.28
C VAL A 129 11.76 1.80 1.57
N PHE A 130 12.00 1.57 0.28
CA PHE A 130 11.33 0.51 -0.47
C PHE A 130 11.56 -0.87 0.16
N THR A 131 12.82 -1.24 0.44
CA THR A 131 13.20 -2.52 1.05
C THR A 131 12.63 -2.67 2.45
N ASP A 132 12.62 -1.60 3.26
CA ASP A 132 12.05 -1.62 4.60
C ASP A 132 10.54 -1.94 4.52
N ILE A 133 9.81 -1.31 3.60
CA ILE A 133 8.37 -1.57 3.41
C ILE A 133 8.15 -2.98 2.86
N LEU A 134 8.92 -3.42 1.86
CA LEU A 134 8.83 -4.77 1.31
C LEU A 134 9.00 -5.81 2.41
N THR A 135 10.07 -5.68 3.22
CA THR A 135 10.39 -6.60 4.32
C THR A 135 9.28 -6.67 5.36
N GLN A 136 8.67 -5.54 5.71
CA GLN A 136 7.54 -5.47 6.63
C GLN A 136 6.28 -6.18 6.09
N ASN A 137 6.12 -6.25 4.77
CA ASN A 137 4.94 -6.86 4.12
C ASN A 137 5.15 -8.33 3.72
N LEU A 138 6.38 -8.86 3.76
CA LEU A 138 6.67 -10.26 3.44
C LEU A 138 6.04 -11.28 4.42
N ARG A 139 5.65 -10.86 5.63
CA ARG A 139 5.30 -11.79 6.72
C ARG A 139 3.82 -12.18 6.82
N GLY A 140 2.92 -11.69 5.96
CA GLY A 140 1.48 -11.76 6.28
C GLY A 140 0.45 -11.94 5.17
N ALA A 141 0.77 -11.81 3.87
CA ALA A 141 -0.24 -12.02 2.83
C ALA A 141 0.36 -12.27 1.43
N SER A 142 -0.51 -12.40 0.43
CA SER A 142 -0.16 -12.51 -0.98
C SER A 142 0.61 -11.27 -1.44
N LEU A 143 1.92 -11.44 -1.60
CA LEU A 143 2.83 -10.46 -2.15
C LEU A 143 3.26 -10.94 -3.54
N ASP A 144 2.99 -10.12 -4.54
CA ASP A 144 3.37 -10.41 -5.93
C ASP A 144 4.41 -9.40 -6.39
N ILE A 145 5.55 -9.88 -6.88
CA ILE A 145 6.54 -9.01 -7.52
C ILE A 145 6.03 -8.63 -8.90
N LEU A 146 5.84 -7.34 -9.12
CA LEU A 146 5.40 -6.81 -10.40
C LEU A 146 6.62 -6.60 -11.28
N GLN A 147 6.71 -7.34 -12.38
CA GLN A 147 7.76 -7.12 -13.38
C GLN A 147 7.43 -5.87 -14.21
N VAL A 148 8.19 -4.81 -13.96
CA VAL A 148 8.21 -3.58 -14.77
C VAL A 148 9.66 -3.28 -15.07
N THR A 149 10.03 -3.23 -16.37
CA THR A 149 11.42 -3.07 -16.79
C THR A 149 12.07 -1.86 -16.15
N GLY A 150 13.24 -2.05 -15.53
CA GLY A 150 14.02 -0.98 -14.89
C GLY A 150 13.44 -0.46 -13.58
N CYS A 151 12.44 -1.13 -13.01
CA CYS A 151 11.75 -0.68 -11.80
C CYS A 151 11.58 -1.83 -10.80
N GLU A 152 11.72 -1.50 -9.51
CA GLU A 152 11.37 -2.42 -8.44
C GLU A 152 9.90 -2.18 -8.08
N SER A 153 9.07 -3.21 -8.12
CA SER A 153 7.67 -3.06 -7.74
C SER A 153 7.08 -4.33 -7.18
N PHE A 154 6.15 -4.17 -6.25
CA PHE A 154 5.33 -5.26 -5.74
C PHE A 154 3.90 -4.79 -5.49
N SER A 155 2.98 -5.75 -5.54
CA SER A 155 1.62 -5.61 -5.03
C SER A 155 1.43 -6.45 -3.79
N HIS A 156 0.56 -5.98 -2.90
CA HIS A 156 0.18 -6.67 -1.68
C HIS A 156 -1.30 -6.46 -1.43
N THR A 157 -2.02 -7.54 -1.13
CA THR A 157 -3.44 -7.50 -0.81
C THR A 157 -3.79 -8.55 0.24
N ASP A 158 -4.81 -8.26 1.05
CA ASP A 158 -5.48 -9.24 1.90
C ASP A 158 -6.77 -9.78 1.25
N SER A 159 -6.99 -9.50 -0.04
CA SER A 159 -8.17 -9.82 -0.86
C SER A 159 -9.52 -9.26 -0.40
N LEU A 160 -9.59 -8.66 0.79
CA LEU A 160 -10.86 -8.28 1.43
C LEU A 160 -10.95 -6.80 1.80
N ASN A 161 -9.86 -6.21 2.25
CA ASN A 161 -9.86 -4.86 2.82
C ASN A 161 -8.97 -3.90 2.07
N PHE A 162 -7.84 -4.33 1.52
CA PHE A 162 -6.96 -3.42 0.80
C PHE A 162 -6.21 -4.07 -0.36
N TYR A 163 -5.80 -3.21 -1.29
CA TYR A 163 -4.84 -3.53 -2.33
C TYR A 163 -3.79 -2.41 -2.37
N LEU A 164 -2.52 -2.77 -2.30
CA LEU A 164 -1.37 -1.88 -2.26
C LEU A 164 -0.48 -2.19 -3.47
N ILE A 165 -0.02 -1.14 -4.15
CA ILE A 165 1.11 -1.21 -5.07
C ILE A 165 2.18 -0.25 -4.57
N LEU A 166 3.42 -0.74 -4.47
CA LEU A 166 4.60 0.09 -4.26
C LEU A 166 5.55 -0.12 -5.42
N ALA A 167 6.05 0.97 -5.98
CA ALA A 167 7.03 0.93 -7.05
C ALA A 167 8.11 1.99 -6.85
N ARG A 168 9.33 1.68 -7.29
CA ARG A 168 10.49 2.57 -7.24
C ARG A 168 11.21 2.57 -8.58
N LYS A 169 11.63 3.76 -9.01
CA LYS A 169 12.52 3.98 -10.17
C LYS A 169 13.52 5.08 -9.83
N GLY A 170 14.80 4.75 -9.72
CA GLY A 170 15.82 5.67 -9.22
C GLY A 170 15.51 6.20 -7.82
N ASN A 171 15.57 7.52 -7.63
CA ASN A 171 15.23 8.22 -6.39
C ASN A 171 13.73 8.57 -6.24
N LYS A 172 12.87 8.02 -7.10
CA LYS A 172 11.42 8.27 -7.08
C LYS A 172 10.68 7.02 -6.63
N MET A 173 9.64 7.20 -5.83
CA MET A 173 8.78 6.13 -5.33
C MET A 173 7.31 6.49 -5.54
N LEU A 174 6.53 5.49 -5.90
CA LEU A 174 5.11 5.59 -6.19
C LEU A 174 4.37 4.60 -5.29
N ARG A 175 3.33 5.07 -4.62
CA ARG A 175 2.49 4.24 -3.78
C ARG A 175 1.03 4.47 -4.11
N PHE A 176 0.35 3.37 -4.40
CA PHE A 176 -1.10 3.33 -4.49
C PHE A 176 -1.65 2.42 -3.42
N LYS A 177 -2.68 2.84 -2.71
CA LYS A 177 -3.40 1.97 -1.77
C LYS A 177 -4.89 2.20 -1.91
N VAL A 178 -5.64 1.15 -2.24
CA VAL A 178 -7.09 1.16 -2.06
C VAL A 178 -7.39 0.61 -0.68
N ASN A 179 -8.08 1.38 0.16
CA ASN A 179 -8.70 0.87 1.39
C ASN A 179 -10.18 0.61 1.13
N ARG A 180 -10.70 -0.40 1.82
CA ARG A 180 -12.08 -0.90 1.70
C ARG A 180 -12.39 -1.34 0.27
N LEU A 181 -11.75 -2.42 -0.17
CA LEU A 181 -12.04 -3.04 -1.46
C LEU A 181 -13.54 -3.28 -1.61
N THR A 182 -14.07 -2.79 -2.73
CA THR A 182 -15.47 -2.96 -3.12
C THR A 182 -15.58 -4.00 -4.22
N SER A 183 -16.80 -4.43 -4.54
CA SER A 183 -17.02 -5.34 -5.66
C SER A 183 -16.72 -4.74 -7.04
N LYS A 184 -16.48 -3.42 -7.11
CA LYS A 184 -16.17 -2.67 -8.33
C LYS A 184 -14.69 -2.32 -8.46
N THR A 185 -13.91 -2.43 -7.38
CA THR A 185 -12.49 -2.06 -7.42
C THR A 185 -11.75 -2.92 -8.44
N SER A 186 -10.90 -2.30 -9.26
CA SER A 186 -10.14 -2.98 -10.31
C SER A 186 -8.63 -2.95 -10.02
N PRO A 187 -8.07 -4.06 -9.49
CA PRO A 187 -6.62 -4.22 -9.35
C PRO A 187 -5.87 -4.05 -10.67
N ASP A 188 -6.42 -4.56 -11.78
CA ASP A 188 -5.80 -4.46 -13.11
C ASP A 188 -5.69 -3.02 -13.59
N ALA A 189 -6.72 -2.20 -13.37
CA ALA A 189 -6.67 -0.77 -13.68
C ALA A 189 -5.58 -0.07 -12.84
N MET A 190 -5.45 -0.45 -11.56
CA MET A 190 -4.43 0.10 -10.65
C MET A 190 -3.02 -0.25 -11.11
N ILE A 191 -2.78 -1.50 -11.52
CA ILE A 191 -1.49 -1.94 -12.10
C ILE A 191 -1.21 -1.16 -13.39
N LYS A 192 -2.21 -1.01 -14.28
CA LYS A 192 -2.07 -0.30 -15.54
C LYS A 192 -1.69 1.17 -15.33
N VAL A 193 -2.38 1.87 -14.44
CA VAL A 193 -2.09 3.28 -14.09
C VAL A 193 -0.70 3.40 -13.48
N ALA A 194 -0.34 2.51 -12.54
CA ALA A 194 0.99 2.51 -11.94
C ALA A 194 2.09 2.34 -12.99
N LYS A 195 1.96 1.36 -13.90
CA LYS A 195 2.91 1.12 -15.00
C LYS A 195 3.05 2.34 -15.92
N SER A 196 1.94 2.99 -16.26
CA SER A 196 1.94 4.21 -17.09
C SER A 196 2.79 5.31 -16.47
N ILE A 197 2.55 5.62 -15.19
CA ILE A 197 3.27 6.68 -14.48
C ILE A 197 4.75 6.33 -14.36
N ILE A 198 5.08 5.12 -13.90
CA ILE A 198 6.47 4.67 -13.74
C ILE A 198 7.25 4.74 -15.06
N SER A 199 6.60 4.45 -16.18
CA SER A 199 7.23 4.54 -17.50
C SER A 199 7.60 5.99 -17.87
N SER A 200 6.83 6.97 -17.39
CA SER A 200 7.10 8.41 -17.57
C SER A 200 8.07 9.04 -16.55
N LEU A 201 8.44 8.32 -15.47
CA LEU A 201 9.35 8.78 -14.43
C LEU A 201 10.83 8.71 -14.83
#